data_AF-A0A916H4Y9-F1
#
_entry.id   AF-A0A916H4Y9-F1
#
_cell.length_a   1.000
_cell.length_b   1.000
_cell.length_c   1.000
_cell.angle_alpha   90.00
_cell.angle_beta   90.00
_cell.angle_gamma   90.00
#
_symmetry.space_group_name_H-M   'P 1'
#
loop_
_entity.id
_entity.type
_entity.pdbx_description
1 polymer ?
#
loop_
_entity_poly.entity_id
_entity_poly.type
_entity_poly.pdbx_seq_one_letter_code
_entity_poly.pdbx_strand_id
1 'polypeptide(L)'
;GREVPGAPHESLLVIDSNTGQNAISQARVFTEAAGVTGLVLTKLDGTAKGGVLVGLADEFGIPVRYVGVGEAIGDLRDFSADEFVDAIFGEVEERASG
;
A
#
# COMPACT_ATOMS: atom_id res chain seq x y z
N GLY A 1 3.57 -30.94 -6.04
CA GLY A 1 4.57 -29.89 -5.74
C GLY A 1 5.22 -30.25 -4.42
N ARG A 2 6.51 -29.98 -4.25
CA ARG A 2 7.21 -30.21 -2.97
C ARG A 2 7.07 -28.92 -2.16
N GLU A 3 6.36 -28.96 -1.04
CA GLU A 3 6.29 -27.83 -0.10
C GLU A 3 7.69 -27.58 0.48
N VAL A 4 8.09 -26.31 0.50
CA VAL A 4 9.32 -25.87 1.16
C VAL A 4 9.01 -25.65 2.65
N PRO A 5 9.79 -26.19 3.59
CA PRO A 5 9.57 -25.95 5.02
C PRO A 5 9.55 -24.45 5.33
N GLY A 6 8.52 -23.98 6.04
CA GLY A 6 8.34 -22.57 6.38
C GLY A 6 7.68 -21.71 5.30
N ALA A 7 7.23 -22.30 4.19
CA ALA A 7 6.46 -21.58 3.18
C ALA A 7 4.98 -21.36 3.61
N PRO A 8 4.33 -20.27 3.13
CA PRO A 8 4.96 -19.14 2.43
C PRO A 8 5.78 -18.28 3.40
N HIS A 9 6.97 -17.84 2.98
CA HIS A 9 7.78 -16.91 3.76
C HIS A 9 7.14 -15.52 3.84
N GLU A 10 6.37 -15.15 2.82
CA GLU A 10 5.63 -13.91 2.75
C GLU A 10 4.34 -14.13 1.93
N SER A 11 3.24 -13.53 2.39
CA SER A 11 1.95 -13.48 1.71
C SER A 11 1.59 -12.00 1.51
N LEU A 12 1.69 -11.54 0.26
CA LEU A 12 1.50 -10.14 -0.09
C LEU A 12 0.10 -9.90 -0.66
N LEU A 13 -0.64 -8.96 -0.07
CA LEU A 13 -1.92 -8.50 -0.60
C LEU A 13 -1.71 -7.25 -1.46
N VAL A 14 -2.11 -7.33 -2.72
CA VAL A 14 -2.08 -6.19 -3.66
C VAL A 14 -3.41 -5.45 -3.59
N ILE A 15 -3.35 -4.14 -3.35
CA ILE A 15 -4.50 -3.26 -3.20
C ILE A 15 -4.40 -2.11 -4.20
N ASP A 16 -5.53 -1.82 -4.84
CA ASP A 16 -5.70 -0.64 -5.69
C ASP A 16 -6.08 0.58 -4.82
N SER A 17 -5.19 1.57 -4.76
CA SER A 17 -5.39 2.76 -3.92
C SER A 17 -6.58 3.63 -4.33
N ASN A 18 -7.10 3.48 -5.56
CA ASN A 18 -8.31 4.19 -6.00
C ASN A 18 -9.60 3.69 -5.34
N THR A 19 -9.56 2.52 -4.70
CA THR A 19 -10.76 1.87 -4.16
C THR A 19 -11.20 2.42 -2.80
N GLY A 20 -10.39 3.29 -2.17
CA GLY A 20 -10.74 3.98 -0.92
C GLY A 20 -11.14 3.00 0.18
N GLN A 21 -12.30 3.21 0.82
CA GLN A 21 -12.80 2.35 1.90
C GLN A 21 -13.05 0.88 1.48
N ASN A 22 -13.22 0.60 0.19
CA ASN A 22 -13.36 -0.77 -0.29
C ASN A 22 -12.04 -1.57 -0.17
N ALA A 23 -10.90 -0.90 -0.16
CA ALA A 23 -9.61 -1.55 0.10
C ALA A 23 -9.54 -2.15 1.51
N ILE A 24 -10.09 -1.45 2.50
CA ILE A 24 -10.05 -1.83 3.90
C ILE A 24 -10.88 -3.10 4.12
N SER A 25 -12.10 -3.14 3.56
CA SER A 25 -12.95 -4.33 3.66
C SER A 25 -12.35 -5.54 2.93
N GLN A 26 -11.70 -5.34 1.79
CA GLN A 26 -10.96 -6.41 1.10
C GLN A 26 -9.76 -6.90 1.93
N ALA A 27 -8.98 -5.97 2.48
CA ALA A 27 -7.82 -6.30 3.31
C ALA A 27 -8.21 -7.14 4.53
N ARG A 28 -9.32 -6.81 5.18
CA ARG A 28 -9.89 -7.60 6.28
C ARG A 28 -10.15 -9.04 5.86
N VAL A 29 -10.92 -9.23 4.79
CA VAL A 29 -11.32 -10.57 4.31
C VAL A 29 -10.10 -11.41 3.93
N PHE A 30 -9.12 -10.83 3.22
CA PHE A 30 -7.92 -11.55 2.81
C PHE A 30 -6.95 -11.83 3.96
N THR A 31 -6.82 -10.91 4.91
CA THR A 31 -5.97 -11.13 6.09
C THR A 31 -6.50 -12.29 6.92
N GLU A 32 -7.83 -12.34 7.14
CA GLU A 32 -8.49 -13.43 7.87
C GLU A 32 -8.41 -14.77 7.13
N ALA A 33 -8.51 -14.76 5.79
CA ALA A 33 -8.57 -15.98 4.99
C ALA A 33 -7.19 -16.56 4.61
N ALA A 34 -6.17 -15.73 4.41
CA ALA A 34 -4.93 -16.13 3.73
C ALA A 34 -3.63 -15.79 4.50
N GLY A 35 -3.72 -15.24 5.71
CA GLY A 35 -2.55 -14.95 6.54
C GLY A 35 -1.59 -13.95 5.88
N VAL A 36 -2.13 -12.80 5.46
CA VAL A 36 -1.37 -11.72 4.81
C VAL A 36 -0.29 -11.20 5.77
N THR A 37 0.94 -11.07 5.26
CA THR A 37 2.10 -10.59 6.03
C THR A 37 2.64 -9.25 5.53
N GLY A 38 2.18 -8.77 4.38
CA GLY A 38 2.59 -7.50 3.82
C GLY A 38 1.59 -6.97 2.78
N LEU A 39 1.59 -5.66 2.58
CA LEU A 39 0.73 -4.99 1.60
C LEU A 39 1.55 -4.43 0.44
N VAL A 40 0.94 -4.45 -0.74
CA VAL A 40 1.40 -3.74 -1.93
C VAL A 40 0.30 -2.79 -2.36
N LEU A 41 0.60 -1.50 -2.42
CA LEU A 41 -0.36 -0.51 -2.93
C LEU A 41 -0.01 -0.16 -4.37
N THR A 42 -1.01 -0.04 -5.22
CA THR A 42 -0.85 0.33 -6.63
C THR A 42 -1.58 1.62 -6.96
N LYS A 43 -1.20 2.27 -8.07
CA LYS A 43 -1.84 3.48 -8.61
C LYS A 43 -1.73 4.69 -7.66
N LEU A 44 -0.60 4.82 -6.98
CA LEU A 44 -0.28 5.93 -6.06
C LEU A 44 0.24 7.19 -6.77
N ASP A 45 0.26 7.19 -8.09
CA ASP A 45 0.58 8.30 -9.00
C ASP A 45 -0.36 9.53 -8.88
N GLY A 46 -1.30 9.53 -7.93
CA GLY A 46 -2.26 10.62 -7.74
C GLY A 46 -2.41 11.03 -6.27
N THR A 47 -2.75 12.29 -6.07
CA THR A 47 -2.46 13.05 -4.84
C THR A 47 -3.53 12.93 -3.75
N ALA A 48 -4.71 12.41 -4.11
CA ALA A 48 -5.83 12.19 -3.20
C ALA A 48 -5.89 10.78 -2.59
N LYS A 49 -4.88 9.94 -2.82
CA LYS A 49 -4.99 8.47 -2.64
C LYS A 49 -4.28 7.92 -1.39
N GLY A 50 -3.60 8.77 -0.62
CA GLY A 50 -2.81 8.34 0.54
C GLY A 50 -3.63 7.95 1.78
N GLY A 51 -4.85 8.45 1.93
CA GLY A 51 -5.67 8.23 3.14
C GLY A 51 -6.04 6.76 3.40
N VAL A 52 -6.13 5.95 2.34
CA VAL A 52 -6.41 4.51 2.47
C VAL A 52 -5.25 3.76 3.13
N LEU A 53 -4.00 4.17 2.86
CA LEU A 53 -2.80 3.57 3.44
C LEU A 53 -2.79 3.76 4.95
N VAL A 54 -3.10 4.97 5.41
CA VAL A 54 -3.17 5.31 6.83
C VAL A 54 -4.22 4.44 7.53
N GLY A 55 -5.41 4.29 6.93
CA GLY A 55 -6.46 3.43 7.51
C GLY A 55 -6.09 1.95 7.54
N LEU A 56 -5.46 1.43 6.49
CA LEU A 56 -4.98 0.05 6.45
C LEU A 56 -3.89 -0.23 7.50
N ALA A 57 -2.95 0.71 7.66
CA ALA A 57 -1.88 0.58 8.64
C ALA A 57 -2.42 0.62 10.08
N ASP A 58 -3.35 1.53 10.38
CA ASP A 58 -3.99 1.67 11.69
C ASP A 58 -4.83 0.43 12.05
N GLU A 59 -5.59 -0.10 11.10
CA GLU A 59 -6.54 -1.19 11.37
C GLU A 59 -5.89 -2.56 11.48
N PHE A 60 -4.87 -2.85 10.67
CA PHE A 60 -4.32 -4.21 10.54
C PHE A 60 -2.89 -4.36 11.09
N GLY A 61 -2.13 -3.27 11.26
CA GLY A 61 -0.74 -3.33 11.69
C GLY A 61 0.19 -4.10 10.72
N ILE A 62 -0.27 -4.31 9.48
CA ILE A 62 0.49 -5.02 8.44
C ILE A 62 1.39 -4.02 7.71
N PRO A 63 2.70 -4.30 7.55
CA PRO A 63 3.60 -3.38 6.87
C PRO A 63 3.26 -3.27 5.38
N VAL A 64 3.27 -2.04 4.87
CA VAL A 64 3.33 -1.79 3.42
C VAL A 64 4.76 -2.07 2.98
N ARG A 65 4.93 -2.97 2.02
CA ARG A 65 6.23 -3.37 1.47
C ARG A 65 6.57 -2.58 0.24
N TYR A 66 5.61 -2.45 -0.68
CA TYR A 66 5.82 -1.86 -1.98
C TYR A 66 4.71 -0.88 -2.37
N VAL A 67 5.07 0.09 -3.20
CA VAL A 67 4.17 1.07 -3.80
C VAL A 67 4.39 1.14 -5.31
N GLY A 68 3.30 1.08 -6.07
CA GLY A 68 3.27 1.30 -7.51
C GLY A 68 2.90 2.74 -7.82
N VAL A 69 3.86 3.52 -8.30
CA VAL A 69 3.72 4.97 -8.58
C VAL A 69 3.60 5.28 -10.08
N GLY A 70 3.31 4.26 -10.90
CA GLY A 70 3.22 4.36 -12.35
C GLY A 70 2.98 3.00 -12.99
N GLU A 71 3.09 2.95 -14.32
CA GLU A 71 2.72 1.79 -15.15
C GLU A 71 3.96 0.98 -15.61
N ALA A 72 5.17 1.53 -15.49
CA ALA A 72 6.38 0.84 -15.89
C ALA A 72 6.86 -0.16 -14.83
N ILE A 73 7.64 -1.16 -15.23
CA ILE A 73 8.22 -2.14 -14.31
C ILE A 73 9.06 -1.46 -13.20
N GLY A 74 9.73 -0.35 -13.53
CA GLY A 74 10.52 0.44 -12.57
C GLY A 74 9.70 1.30 -11.61
N ASP A 75 8.37 1.32 -11.75
CA ASP A 75 7.50 2.14 -10.91
C ASP A 75 6.97 1.40 -9.69
N LEU A 76 7.29 0.10 -9.53
CA LEU A 76 7.13 -0.61 -8.28
C LEU A 76 8.37 -0.38 -7.41
N ARG A 77 8.19 0.32 -6.29
CA ARG A 77 9.28 0.73 -5.39
C ARG A 77 9.03 0.21 -3.98
N ASP A 78 10.09 0.12 -3.19
CA ASP A 78 9.97 -0.10 -1.75
C ASP A 78 9.20 1.06 -1.11
N PHE A 79 8.38 0.75 -0.11
CA PHE A 79 7.66 1.79 0.62
C PHE A 79 8.61 2.57 1.54
N SER A 80 8.61 3.89 1.38
CA SER A 80 9.24 4.84 2.29
C SER A 80 8.16 5.73 2.92
N ALA A 81 8.06 5.69 4.24
CA ALA A 81 7.10 6.51 4.97
C ALA A 81 7.40 8.00 4.81
N ASP A 82 8.69 8.37 4.81
CA ASP A 82 9.14 9.76 4.63
C ASP A 82 8.76 10.27 3.24
N GLU A 83 9.08 9.53 2.17
CA GLU A 83 8.71 9.91 0.80
C GLU A 83 7.19 9.97 0.60
N PHE A 84 6.45 9.09 1.28
CA PHE A 84 4.99 9.07 1.22
C PHE A 84 4.37 10.28 1.91
N VAL A 85 4.88 10.68 3.08
CA VAL A 85 4.46 11.89 3.79
C VAL A 85 4.80 13.13 2.96
N ASP A 86 6.02 13.21 2.42
CA ASP A 86 6.46 14.30 1.56
C ASP A 86 5.57 14.43 0.32
N ALA A 87 5.18 13.32 -0.31
CA ALA A 87 4.28 13.34 -1.48
C ALA A 87 2.86 13.83 -1.14
N ILE A 88 2.36 13.57 0.08
CA ILE A 88 1.02 14.01 0.51
C ILE A 88 1.01 15.48 0.90
N PHE A 89 2.03 15.95 1.61
CA PHE A 89 2.05 17.29 2.21
C PHE A 89 2.88 18.32 1.42
N GLY A 90 3.89 17.89 0.67
CA GLY A 90 4.73 18.77 -0.14
C GLY A 90 3.97 19.48 -1.25
N GLU A 91 2.94 18.85 -1.83
CA GLU A 91 2.05 19.51 -2.80
C GLU A 91 1.10 20.55 -2.18
N VAL A 92 0.77 20.39 -0.89
CA VAL A 92 -0.12 21.32 -0.17
C VAL A 92 0.62 22.63 0.12
N GLU A 93 1.90 22.55 0.44
CA GLU A 93 2.73 23.75 0.64
C GLU A 93 2.86 24.55 -0.66
N GLU A 94 3.11 23.90 -1.80
CA GLU A 94 3.26 24.57 -3.10
C GLU A 94 1.99 25.36 -3.51
N ARG A 95 0.80 24.80 -3.23
CA ARG A 95 -0.50 25.46 -3.47
C ARG A 95 -0.86 26.55 -2.46
N ALA A 96 -0.32 26.48 -1.24
CA ALA A 96 -0.55 27.50 -0.21
C ALA A 96 0.36 28.73 -0.39
N SER A 97 1.47 28.57 -1.10
CA SER A 97 2.44 29.64 -1.41
C SER A 97 2.24 30.34 -2.76
N GLY A 98 1.25 29.95 -3.56
CA GLY A 98 0.86 30.58 -4.84
C GLY A 98 -0.43 31.39 -4.73
#